data_AF-A0A2G9EL13-F1
#
_entry.id   AF-A0A2G9EL13-F1
#
_cell.length_a   1.000
_cell.length_b   1.000
_cell.length_c   1.000
_cell.angle_alpha   90.00
_cell.angle_beta   90.00
_cell.angle_gamma   90.00
#
_symmetry.space_group_name_H-M   'P 1'
#
loop_
_entity.id
_entity.type
_entity.pdbx_description
1 polymer ?
#
loop_
_entity_poly.entity_id
_entity_poly.type
_entity_poly.pdbx_seq_one_letter_code
_entity_poly.pdbx_strand_id
1 'polypeptide(L)'
;MKVNYDLKMEEILKEITESGKKKRLLIHSCCGPCSSSVLEYLKEFFQIDIYFYNPNITFDYEYLARMDEQKEMLEKLDYDMNVIEGVYNPKEDFFEKIKGLENEKEGGQRCYSCYDIRIGETAKKAKEEGYDFFSTVLSISPMKNVNYINEIGEKYSKEYDIPFLFADFKKKNRYLRSVQISKELNMYRQEYCGCVFSKVEKEQRDKEKAEKEKQEETKND
;
A
#
# COMPACT_ATOMS: atom_id res chain seq x y z
N MET A 1 -18.99 -6.44 -16.45
CA MET A 1 -17.78 -5.91 -17.11
C MET A 1 -16.74 -5.61 -16.04
N LYS A 2 -15.45 -5.88 -16.29
CA LYS A 2 -14.37 -5.59 -15.33
C LYS A 2 -14.07 -4.10 -15.36
N VAL A 3 -14.16 -3.42 -14.21
CA VAL A 3 -13.89 -1.98 -14.10
C VAL A 3 -12.41 -1.70 -14.40
N ASN A 4 -12.14 -0.68 -15.22
CA ASN A 4 -10.78 -0.22 -15.48
C ASN A 4 -10.43 0.94 -14.55
N TYR A 5 -9.88 0.64 -13.37
CA TYR A 5 -9.54 1.65 -12.37
C TYR A 5 -8.43 2.62 -12.79
N ASP A 6 -7.56 2.23 -13.73
CA ASP A 6 -6.56 3.12 -14.31
C ASP A 6 -7.20 4.22 -15.16
N LEU A 7 -8.21 3.87 -15.96
CA LEU A 7 -8.96 4.86 -16.75
C LEU A 7 -9.75 5.80 -15.84
N LYS A 8 -10.42 5.27 -14.81
CA LYS A 8 -11.13 6.11 -13.81
C LYS A 8 -10.19 7.09 -13.12
N MET A 9 -8.98 6.64 -12.76
CA MET A 9 -7.96 7.51 -12.18
C MET A 9 -7.62 8.65 -13.15
N GLU A 10 -7.35 8.33 -14.42
CA GLU A 10 -6.97 9.32 -15.42
C GLU A 10 -8.04 10.37 -15.69
N GLU A 11 -9.31 9.97 -15.68
CA GLU A 11 -10.44 10.90 -15.77
C GLU A 11 -10.44 11.90 -14.61
N ILE A 12 -10.27 11.42 -13.36
CA ILE A 12 -10.17 12.28 -12.16
C ILE A 12 -8.96 13.21 -12.25
N LEU A 13 -7.78 12.69 -12.64
CA LEU A 13 -6.56 13.49 -12.75
C LEU A 13 -6.70 14.58 -13.82
N LYS A 14 -7.41 14.29 -14.92
CA LYS A 14 -7.70 15.27 -15.97
C LYS A 14 -8.58 16.40 -15.43
N GLU A 15 -9.66 16.09 -14.73
CA GLU A 15 -10.55 17.08 -14.12
C GLU A 15 -9.80 17.99 -13.13
N ILE A 16 -8.92 17.41 -12.30
CA ILE A 16 -8.09 18.17 -11.36
C ILE A 16 -7.16 19.12 -12.12
N THR A 17 -6.52 18.64 -13.18
CA THR A 17 -5.61 19.46 -14.01
C THR A 17 -6.35 20.62 -14.67
N GLU A 18 -7.55 20.38 -15.20
CA GLU A 18 -8.39 21.40 -15.83
C GLU A 18 -8.91 22.45 -14.83
N SER A 19 -9.05 22.08 -13.55
CA SER A 19 -9.46 23.03 -12.50
C SER A 19 -8.40 24.10 -12.16
N GLY A 20 -7.15 23.91 -12.61
CA GLY A 20 -6.06 24.88 -12.45
C GLY A 20 -5.49 25.00 -11.03
N LYS A 21 -5.97 24.23 -10.05
CA LYS A 21 -5.45 24.23 -8.68
C LYS A 21 -5.22 22.80 -8.17
N LYS A 22 -4.01 22.52 -7.67
CA LYS A 22 -3.70 21.24 -7.04
C LYS A 22 -4.58 21.04 -5.80
N LYS A 23 -5.22 19.87 -5.76
CA LYS A 23 -6.04 19.39 -4.63
C LYS A 23 -5.14 18.73 -3.58
N ARG A 24 -5.59 18.69 -2.33
CA ARG A 24 -4.91 17.99 -1.23
C ARG A 24 -5.32 16.52 -1.21
N LEU A 25 -4.34 15.62 -1.25
CA LEU A 25 -4.53 14.17 -1.19
C LEU A 25 -3.84 13.61 0.05
N LEU A 26 -4.60 12.93 0.91
CA LEU A 26 -4.03 12.05 1.93
C LEU A 26 -3.92 10.63 1.38
N ILE A 27 -2.70 10.14 1.17
CA ILE A 27 -2.48 8.81 0.62
C ILE A 27 -1.93 7.87 1.68
N HIS A 28 -2.57 6.72 1.86
CA HIS A 28 -2.07 5.72 2.78
C HIS A 28 -0.91 4.92 2.19
N SER A 29 0.16 4.81 3.00
CA SER A 29 1.36 4.01 2.74
C SER A 29 1.69 3.10 3.93
N CYS A 30 2.44 2.03 3.66
CA CYS A 30 3.04 1.17 4.68
C CYS A 30 4.50 0.81 4.42
N CYS A 31 5.10 1.37 3.36
CA CYS A 31 6.52 1.25 3.06
C CYS A 31 6.94 2.20 1.95
N GLY A 32 8.17 2.72 2.06
CA GLY A 32 8.80 3.56 1.02
C GLY A 32 8.79 2.90 -0.37
N PRO A 33 9.32 1.67 -0.56
CA PRO A 33 9.48 1.06 -1.88
C PRO A 33 8.21 0.92 -2.72
N CYS A 34 7.05 0.68 -2.11
CA CYS A 34 5.79 0.59 -2.86
C CYS A 34 5.18 1.96 -3.14
N SER A 35 5.44 2.94 -2.28
CA SER A 35 4.91 4.30 -2.47
C SER A 35 5.70 5.10 -3.51
N SER A 36 6.99 4.85 -3.67
CA SER A 36 7.93 5.66 -4.45
C SER A 36 7.41 6.12 -5.81
N SER A 37 7.13 5.19 -6.73
CA SER A 37 6.66 5.53 -8.08
C SER A 37 5.22 6.07 -8.10
N VAL A 38 4.41 5.77 -7.09
CA VAL A 38 3.05 6.32 -6.98
C VAL A 38 3.13 7.80 -6.61
N LEU A 39 3.98 8.14 -5.64
CA LEU A 39 4.23 9.51 -5.22
C LEU A 39 4.91 10.31 -6.34
N GLU A 40 5.91 9.73 -7.02
CA GLU A 40 6.56 10.31 -8.20
C GLU A 40 5.53 10.69 -9.28
N TYR A 41 4.52 9.84 -9.50
CA TYR A 41 3.48 10.09 -10.49
C TYR A 41 2.41 11.10 -10.02
N LEU A 42 1.91 10.95 -8.80
CA LEU A 42 0.76 11.73 -8.33
C LEU A 42 1.12 13.16 -7.91
N LYS A 43 2.40 13.43 -7.57
CA LYS A 43 2.83 14.77 -7.13
C LYS A 43 2.63 15.85 -8.18
N GLU A 44 2.55 15.46 -9.46
CA GLU A 44 2.27 16.38 -10.56
C GLU A 44 0.83 16.92 -10.51
N PHE A 45 -0.09 16.20 -9.86
CA PHE A 45 -1.52 16.50 -9.83
C PHE A 45 -2.02 16.99 -8.46
N PHE A 46 -1.38 16.55 -7.37
CA PHE A 46 -1.82 16.81 -6.00
C PHE A 46 -0.74 17.45 -5.13
N GLN A 47 -1.18 18.14 -4.08
CA GLN A 47 -0.40 18.32 -2.86
C GLN A 47 -0.62 17.09 -1.99
N ILE A 48 0.44 16.37 -1.65
CA ILE A 48 0.34 15.04 -1.06
C ILE A 48 0.90 15.04 0.35
N ASP A 49 0.11 14.49 1.28
CA ASP A 49 0.61 14.00 2.55
C ASP A 49 0.40 12.49 2.63
N ILE A 50 1.26 11.82 3.38
CA ILE A 50 1.29 10.37 3.51
C ILE A 50 0.76 10.00 4.89
N TYR A 51 -0.29 9.18 4.92
CA TYR A 51 -0.70 8.53 6.15
C TYR A 51 0.02 7.19 6.26
N PHE A 52 1.09 7.14 7.07
CA PHE A 52 1.80 5.90 7.35
C PHE A 52 1.06 5.14 8.43
N TYR A 53 0.25 4.16 8.02
CA TYR A 53 -0.58 3.39 8.93
C TYR A 53 -0.64 1.94 8.50
N ASN A 54 -0.09 1.08 9.34
CA ASN A 54 -0.16 -0.35 9.09
C ASN A 54 -0.12 -1.17 10.40
N PRO A 55 -1.27 -1.36 11.07
CA PRO A 55 -1.35 -2.16 12.28
C PRO A 55 -1.12 -3.65 11.99
N ASN A 56 -1.13 -4.07 10.72
CA ASN A 56 -0.84 -5.45 10.35
C ASN A 56 0.64 -5.80 10.47
N ILE A 57 1.56 -4.82 10.58
CA ILE A 57 2.98 -5.11 10.78
C ILE A 57 3.14 -5.66 12.19
N THR A 58 3.42 -6.95 12.31
CA THR A 58 3.36 -7.63 13.61
C THR A 58 4.53 -7.28 14.53
N PHE A 59 5.69 -6.98 13.96
CA PHE A 59 6.89 -6.68 14.73
C PHE A 59 7.18 -5.18 14.69
N ASP A 60 7.41 -4.61 15.86
CA ASP A 60 7.70 -3.18 16.05
C ASP A 60 8.93 -2.72 15.25
N TYR A 61 10.02 -3.49 15.28
CA TYR A 61 11.24 -3.17 14.54
C TYR A 61 10.99 -3.07 13.03
N GLU A 62 10.08 -3.88 12.48
CA GLU A 62 9.72 -3.87 11.06
C GLU A 62 8.87 -2.63 10.74
N TYR A 63 7.96 -2.26 11.65
CA TYR A 63 7.14 -1.07 11.50
C TYR A 63 8.00 0.18 11.45
N LEU A 64 8.91 0.31 12.42
CA LEU A 64 9.87 1.42 12.51
C LEU A 64 10.78 1.47 11.27
N ALA A 65 11.39 0.34 10.89
CA ALA A 65 12.26 0.29 9.70
C ALA A 65 11.53 0.74 8.42
N ARG A 66 10.28 0.31 8.22
CA ARG A 66 9.50 0.72 7.04
C ARG A 66 9.06 2.19 7.08
N MET A 67 8.83 2.74 8.28
CA MET A 67 8.50 4.15 8.46
C MET A 67 9.73 5.03 8.22
N ASP A 68 10.87 4.66 8.77
CA ASP A 68 12.13 5.39 8.57
C ASP A 68 12.53 5.37 7.09
N GLU A 69 12.41 4.21 6.43
CA GLU A 69 12.62 4.09 4.99
C GLU A 69 11.66 4.97 4.17
N GLN A 70 10.40 5.15 4.60
CA GLN A 70 9.46 6.06 3.95
C GLN A 70 9.92 7.52 4.06
N LYS A 71 10.42 7.94 5.22
CA LYS A 71 10.92 9.30 5.46
C LYS A 71 12.21 9.56 4.68
N GLU A 72 13.19 8.66 4.80
CA GLU A 72 14.48 8.75 4.11
C GLU A 72 14.31 8.81 2.58
N MET A 73 13.35 8.04 2.04
CA MET A 73 13.03 8.10 0.61
C MET A 73 12.53 9.48 0.16
N LEU A 74 11.69 10.16 0.96
CA LEU A 74 11.21 11.51 0.62
C LEU A 74 12.34 12.53 0.66
N GLU A 75 13.23 12.43 1.65
CA GLU A 75 14.41 13.27 1.77
C GLU A 75 15.35 13.08 0.56
N LYS A 76 15.66 11.84 0.19
CA LYS A 76 16.52 11.50 -0.96
C LYS A 76 15.94 11.99 -2.30
N LEU A 77 14.61 12.04 -2.42
CA LEU A 77 13.91 12.47 -3.63
C LEU A 77 13.59 13.98 -3.64
N ASP A 78 13.90 14.70 -2.56
CA ASP A 78 13.55 16.11 -2.37
C ASP A 78 12.04 16.38 -2.54
N TYR A 79 11.22 15.54 -1.90
CA TYR A 79 9.76 15.64 -1.94
C TYR A 79 9.24 16.34 -0.68
N ASP A 80 8.63 17.51 -0.87
CA ASP A 80 7.90 18.23 0.17
C ASP A 80 6.53 17.57 0.44
N MET A 81 6.54 16.51 1.24
CA MET A 81 5.37 15.73 1.63
C MET A 81 5.47 15.35 3.11
N ASN A 82 4.42 15.55 3.90
CA ASN A 82 4.45 15.16 5.30
C ASN A 82 4.18 13.67 5.46
N VAL A 83 4.86 13.03 6.42
CA VAL A 83 4.55 11.67 6.87
C VAL A 83 3.81 11.76 8.20
N ILE A 84 2.51 11.49 8.17
CA ILE A 84 1.63 11.44 9.33
C ILE A 84 1.59 9.99 9.79
N GLU A 85 2.13 9.72 10.98
CA GLU A 85 2.09 8.40 11.59
C GLU A 85 0.71 8.12 12.20
N GLY A 86 0.12 6.98 11.85
CA GLY A 86 -1.08 6.47 12.50
C GLY A 86 -0.78 5.71 13.79
N VAL A 87 -1.79 5.52 14.63
CA VAL A 87 -1.63 4.78 15.89
C VAL A 87 -1.18 3.35 15.60
N TYR A 88 -0.01 2.94 16.13
CA TYR A 88 0.49 1.59 15.96
C TYR A 88 0.02 0.68 17.09
N ASN A 89 -1.10 -0.02 16.88
CA ASN A 89 -1.65 -0.99 17.85
C ASN A 89 -2.06 -2.31 17.16
N PRO A 90 -1.12 -3.21 16.85
CA PRO A 90 -1.42 -4.47 16.16
C PRO A 90 -2.48 -5.34 16.85
N LYS A 91 -2.53 -5.31 18.18
CA LYS A 91 -3.46 -6.13 18.96
C LYS A 91 -4.90 -5.73 18.65
N GLU A 92 -5.25 -4.47 18.89
CA GLU A 92 -6.63 -3.99 18.78
C GLU A 92 -7.01 -3.69 17.32
N ASP A 93 -6.09 -3.11 16.56
CA ASP A 93 -6.42 -2.63 15.21
C ASP A 93 -6.28 -3.70 14.12
N PHE A 94 -5.58 -4.81 14.39
CA PHE A 94 -5.44 -5.89 13.42
C PHE A 94 -5.90 -7.24 13.96
N PHE A 95 -5.30 -7.76 15.04
CA PHE A 95 -5.59 -9.12 15.50
C PHE A 95 -7.05 -9.31 15.92
N GLU A 96 -7.64 -8.36 16.63
CA GLU A 96 -9.07 -8.42 16.98
C GLU A 96 -9.99 -8.42 15.75
N LYS A 97 -9.63 -7.66 14.71
CA LYS A 97 -10.44 -7.50 13.48
C LYS A 97 -10.26 -8.64 12.47
N ILE A 98 -9.28 -9.52 12.66
CA ILE A 98 -9.05 -10.71 11.82
C ILE A 98 -9.36 -12.02 12.52
N LYS A 99 -9.92 -12.00 13.74
CA LYS A 99 -10.33 -13.19 14.47
C LYS A 99 -11.21 -14.09 13.61
N GLY A 100 -10.84 -15.37 13.51
CA GLY A 100 -11.52 -16.35 12.66
C GLY A 100 -11.05 -16.38 11.19
N LEU A 101 -10.14 -15.50 10.79
CA LEU A 101 -9.55 -15.43 9.44
C LEU A 101 -8.06 -15.84 9.43
N GLU A 102 -7.54 -16.41 10.51
CA GLU A 102 -6.12 -16.72 10.69
C GLU A 102 -5.60 -17.70 9.62
N ASN A 103 -6.45 -18.66 9.24
CA ASN A 103 -6.11 -19.73 8.28
C ASN A 103 -6.37 -19.35 6.81
N GLU A 104 -6.90 -18.16 6.54
CA GLU A 104 -7.06 -17.67 5.17
C GLU A 104 -5.71 -17.51 4.49
N LYS A 105 -5.63 -17.72 3.17
CA LYS A 105 -4.38 -17.50 2.42
C LYS A 105 -4.14 -16.02 2.13
N GLU A 106 -2.89 -15.62 1.87
CA GLU A 106 -2.62 -14.29 1.32
C GLU A 106 -3.45 -14.02 0.05
N GLY A 107 -4.07 -12.83 -0.01
CA GLY A 107 -5.01 -12.46 -1.06
C GLY A 107 -6.48 -12.83 -0.77
N GLY A 108 -6.75 -13.64 0.25
CA GLY A 108 -8.09 -14.04 0.69
C GLY A 108 -8.77 -13.05 1.65
N GLN A 109 -9.72 -13.54 2.45
CA GLN A 109 -10.59 -12.68 3.28
C GLN A 109 -9.84 -11.94 4.39
N ARG A 110 -8.79 -12.54 4.95
CA ARG A 110 -7.89 -11.84 5.89
C ARG A 110 -7.29 -10.58 5.26
N CYS A 111 -6.90 -10.65 3.98
CA CYS A 111 -6.37 -9.49 3.29
C CYS A 111 -7.45 -8.45 3.00
N TYR A 112 -8.70 -8.84 2.71
CA TYR A 112 -9.82 -7.90 2.61
C TYR A 112 -9.98 -7.11 3.92
N SER A 113 -10.10 -7.80 5.07
CA SER A 113 -10.20 -7.15 6.39
C SER A 113 -9.01 -6.21 6.65
N CYS A 114 -7.78 -6.64 6.33
CA CYS A 114 -6.59 -5.81 6.43
C CYS A 114 -6.68 -4.52 5.59
N TYR A 115 -7.18 -4.59 4.36
CA TYR A 115 -7.35 -3.41 3.51
C TYR A 115 -8.46 -2.50 4.05
N ASP A 116 -9.57 -3.07 4.54
CA ASP A 116 -10.71 -2.33 5.09
C ASP A 116 -10.28 -1.46 6.27
N ILE A 117 -9.50 -2.03 7.19
CA ILE A 117 -8.90 -1.32 8.33
C ILE A 117 -8.08 -0.12 7.86
N ARG A 118 -7.16 -0.35 6.93
CA ARG A 118 -6.16 0.65 6.54
C ARG A 118 -6.80 1.77 5.73
N ILE A 119 -7.66 1.43 4.78
CA ILE A 119 -8.34 2.41 3.93
C ILE A 119 -9.40 3.18 4.72
N GLY A 120 -10.12 2.52 5.63
CA GLY A 120 -11.12 3.16 6.50
C GLY A 120 -10.51 4.22 7.42
N GLU A 121 -9.43 3.88 8.13
CA GLU A 121 -8.73 4.86 8.98
C GLU A 121 -8.15 6.02 8.17
N THR A 122 -7.70 5.76 6.94
CA THR A 122 -7.22 6.83 6.04
C THR A 122 -8.36 7.77 5.63
N ALA A 123 -9.51 7.22 5.27
CA ALA A 123 -10.68 8.02 4.89
C ALA A 123 -11.16 8.91 6.04
N LYS A 124 -11.24 8.32 7.24
CA LYS A 124 -11.59 9.03 8.47
C LYS A 124 -10.62 10.20 8.73
N LYS A 125 -9.32 9.92 8.76
CA LYS A 125 -8.26 10.93 8.95
C LYS A 125 -8.32 12.04 7.90
N ALA A 126 -8.49 11.67 6.63
CA ALA A 126 -8.58 12.61 5.52
C ALA A 126 -9.79 13.56 5.67
N LYS A 127 -10.94 13.04 6.11
CA LYS A 127 -12.14 13.85 6.37
C LYS A 127 -11.95 14.78 7.56
N GLU A 128 -11.41 14.27 8.67
CA GLU A 128 -11.14 15.05 9.89
C GLU A 128 -10.18 16.23 9.64
N GLU A 129 -9.20 16.06 8.76
CA GLU A 129 -8.18 17.07 8.46
C GLU A 129 -8.46 17.91 7.19
N GLY A 130 -9.63 17.72 6.59
CA GLY A 130 -10.11 18.52 5.46
C GLY A 130 -9.29 18.35 4.18
N TYR A 131 -8.91 17.12 3.85
CA TYR A 131 -8.34 16.79 2.54
C TYR A 131 -9.43 16.75 1.46
N ASP A 132 -9.05 17.02 0.21
CA ASP A 132 -9.98 16.95 -0.93
C ASP A 132 -10.18 15.51 -1.40
N PHE A 133 -9.14 14.67 -1.29
CA PHE A 133 -9.16 13.27 -1.69
C PHE A 133 -8.42 12.39 -0.67
N PHE A 134 -8.76 11.10 -0.66
CA PHE A 134 -7.94 10.07 -0.05
C PHE A 134 -7.66 8.92 -1.03
N SER A 135 -6.58 8.18 -0.79
CA SER A 135 -6.25 7.00 -1.58
C SER A 135 -5.31 6.05 -0.83
N THR A 136 -4.82 5.01 -1.52
CA THR A 136 -3.81 4.10 -1.01
C THR A 136 -2.84 3.63 -2.09
N VAL A 137 -1.57 3.48 -1.73
CA VAL A 137 -0.55 2.89 -2.60
C VAL A 137 -0.70 1.37 -2.76
N LEU A 138 -1.58 0.71 -1.99
CA LEU A 138 -1.73 -0.76 -1.99
C LEU A 138 -1.93 -1.37 -3.38
N SER A 139 -2.57 -0.65 -4.31
CA SER A 139 -2.90 -1.16 -5.63
C SER A 139 -1.68 -1.32 -6.55
N ILE A 140 -0.49 -0.86 -6.17
CA ILE A 140 0.76 -1.06 -6.93
C ILE A 140 1.30 -2.49 -6.85
N SER A 141 1.03 -3.20 -5.76
CA SER A 141 1.63 -4.51 -5.55
C SER A 141 0.93 -5.57 -6.41
N PRO A 142 1.69 -6.41 -7.16
CA PRO A 142 1.13 -7.50 -7.96
C PRO A 142 0.36 -8.53 -7.12
N MET A 143 0.67 -8.62 -5.82
CA MET A 143 0.07 -9.57 -4.89
C MET A 143 -1.26 -9.09 -4.30
N LYS A 144 -1.64 -7.82 -4.50
CA LYS A 144 -2.80 -7.21 -3.83
C LYS A 144 -4.00 -7.15 -4.76
N ASN A 145 -5.17 -7.50 -4.23
CA ASN A 145 -6.41 -7.54 -4.98
C ASN A 145 -6.94 -6.12 -5.21
N VAL A 146 -6.80 -5.63 -6.45
CA VAL A 146 -7.21 -4.27 -6.82
C VAL A 146 -8.72 -4.04 -6.73
N ASN A 147 -9.54 -5.08 -6.92
CA ASN A 147 -10.99 -4.94 -6.81
C ASN A 147 -11.39 -4.69 -5.36
N TYR A 148 -10.84 -5.47 -4.42
CA TYR A 148 -11.07 -5.25 -2.98
C TYR A 148 -10.66 -3.83 -2.56
N ILE A 149 -9.46 -3.40 -2.98
CA ILE A 149 -8.96 -2.06 -2.62
C ILE A 149 -9.91 -0.95 -3.09
N ASN A 150 -10.35 -1.01 -4.34
CA ASN A 150 -11.19 0.05 -4.90
C ASN A 150 -12.65 -0.03 -4.43
N GLU A 151 -13.18 -1.24 -4.17
CA GLU A 151 -14.50 -1.43 -3.54
C GLU A 151 -14.54 -0.83 -2.13
N ILE A 152 -13.51 -1.12 -1.32
CA ILE A 152 -13.37 -0.58 0.04
C ILE A 152 -13.20 0.94 -0.01
N GLY A 153 -12.39 1.46 -0.94
CA GLY A 153 -12.25 2.90 -1.16
C GLY A 153 -13.59 3.56 -1.51
N GLU A 154 -14.38 2.96 -2.40
CA GLU A 154 -15.72 3.45 -2.75
C GLU A 154 -16.68 3.43 -1.56
N LYS A 155 -16.66 2.36 -0.76
CA LYS A 155 -17.45 2.25 0.50
C LYS A 155 -17.15 3.45 1.40
N TYR A 156 -15.89 3.68 1.74
CA TYR A 156 -15.51 4.76 2.66
C TYR A 156 -15.62 6.16 2.04
N SER A 157 -15.54 6.28 0.72
CA SER A 157 -15.82 7.53 0.02
C SER A 157 -17.25 8.00 0.26
N LYS A 158 -18.22 7.07 0.22
CA LYS A 158 -19.63 7.33 0.51
C LYS A 158 -19.89 7.56 2.00
N GLU A 159 -19.25 6.76 2.86
CA GLU A 159 -19.43 6.82 4.32
C GLU A 159 -18.97 8.16 4.91
N TYR A 160 -17.79 8.64 4.51
CA TYR A 160 -17.19 9.86 5.04
C TYR A 160 -17.43 11.10 4.18
N ASP A 161 -18.14 10.96 3.04
CA ASP A 161 -18.37 12.04 2.08
C ASP A 161 -17.06 12.75 1.70
N ILE A 162 -16.09 11.96 1.23
CA ILE A 162 -14.80 12.43 0.72
C ILE A 162 -14.43 11.60 -0.52
N PRO A 163 -14.04 12.22 -1.64
CA PRO A 163 -13.64 11.50 -2.85
C PRO A 163 -12.48 10.52 -2.64
N PHE A 164 -12.67 9.27 -3.09
CA PHE A 164 -11.59 8.30 -3.21
C PHE A 164 -10.95 8.37 -4.61
N LEU A 165 -9.63 8.53 -4.67
CA LEU A 165 -8.91 8.38 -5.93
C LEU A 165 -8.76 6.88 -6.25
N PHE A 166 -9.64 6.39 -7.12
CA PHE A 166 -9.56 5.05 -7.70
C PHE A 166 -8.24 4.87 -8.43
N ALA A 167 -7.63 3.68 -8.32
CA ALA A 167 -6.37 3.41 -9.00
C ALA A 167 -6.07 1.91 -9.19
N ASP A 168 -5.39 1.61 -10.30
CA ASP A 168 -4.61 0.39 -10.49
C ASP A 168 -3.15 0.76 -10.79
N PHE A 169 -2.38 1.01 -9.73
CA PHE A 169 -0.99 1.44 -9.87
C PHE A 169 -0.06 0.34 -10.43
N LYS A 170 -0.52 -0.90 -10.66
CA LYS A 170 0.28 -1.91 -11.37
C LYS A 170 0.49 -1.57 -12.85
N LYS A 171 -0.46 -0.86 -13.46
CA LYS A 171 -0.42 -0.54 -14.88
C LYS A 171 0.68 0.48 -15.21
N LYS A 172 0.98 0.59 -16.51
CA LYS A 172 1.97 1.53 -17.06
C LYS A 172 3.35 1.41 -16.42
N ASN A 173 3.78 0.18 -16.13
CA ASN A 173 5.09 -0.14 -15.56
C ASN A 173 5.44 0.54 -14.23
N ARG A 174 4.46 1.10 -13.51
CA ARG A 174 4.71 1.78 -12.23
C ARG A 174 5.28 0.83 -11.18
N TYR A 175 4.85 -0.44 -11.12
CA TYR A 175 5.51 -1.43 -10.26
C TYR A 175 6.99 -1.61 -10.60
N LEU A 176 7.34 -1.71 -11.89
CA LEU A 176 8.74 -1.81 -12.32
C LEU A 176 9.52 -0.54 -11.94
N ARG A 177 8.93 0.64 -12.12
CA ARG A 177 9.52 1.92 -11.69
C ARG A 177 9.78 1.94 -10.18
N SER A 178 8.87 1.41 -9.38
CA SER A 178 9.07 1.29 -7.92
C SER A 178 10.29 0.44 -7.56
N VAL A 179 10.55 -0.63 -8.33
CA VAL A 179 11.74 -1.49 -8.17
C VAL A 179 13.01 -0.77 -8.60
N GLN A 180 12.96 0.02 -9.67
CA GLN A 180 14.10 0.83 -10.12
C GLN A 180 14.47 1.88 -9.08
N ILE A 181 13.51 2.67 -8.60
CA ILE A 181 13.75 3.67 -7.53
C ILE A 181 14.31 3.00 -6.27
N SER A 182 13.78 1.83 -5.89
CA SER A 182 14.30 1.07 -4.75
C SER A 182 15.79 0.73 -4.88
N LYS A 183 16.24 0.39 -6.10
CA LYS A 183 17.66 0.10 -6.37
C LYS A 183 18.49 1.38 -6.43
N GLU A 184 17.99 2.42 -7.09
CA GLU A 184 18.64 3.73 -7.23
C GLU A 184 18.94 4.36 -5.85
N LEU A 185 18.00 4.22 -4.90
CA LEU A 185 18.12 4.80 -3.55
C LEU A 185 18.65 3.82 -2.49
N ASN A 186 18.98 2.57 -2.89
CA ASN A 186 19.37 1.47 -2.00
C ASN A 186 18.40 1.26 -0.82
N MET A 187 17.11 1.18 -1.13
CA MET A 187 16.03 1.12 -0.16
C MET A 187 15.91 -0.26 0.50
N TYR A 188 15.55 -0.30 1.78
CA TYR A 188 15.07 -1.51 2.44
C TYR A 188 13.77 -1.99 1.77
N ARG A 189 13.85 -3.19 1.16
CA ARG A 189 12.72 -3.85 0.49
C ARG A 189 12.37 -5.17 1.16
N GLN A 190 11.07 -5.33 1.39
CA GLN A 190 10.52 -6.30 2.32
C GLN A 190 10.03 -7.52 1.54
N GLU A 191 10.31 -8.69 2.10
CA GLU A 191 10.03 -9.98 1.46
C GLU A 191 8.62 -10.52 1.76
N TYR A 192 7.85 -9.82 2.60
CA TYR A 192 6.51 -10.17 3.04
C TYR A 192 5.68 -8.90 3.35
N CYS A 193 4.35 -9.01 3.39
CA CYS A 193 3.50 -7.82 3.46
C CYS A 193 3.49 -7.13 4.84
N GLY A 194 4.02 -7.77 5.88
CA GLY A 194 4.18 -7.23 7.23
C GLY A 194 3.47 -8.06 8.32
N CYS A 195 2.39 -8.78 7.99
CA CYS A 195 1.72 -9.62 8.97
C CYS A 195 2.44 -10.94 9.16
N VAL A 196 2.40 -11.47 10.39
CA VAL A 196 2.98 -12.77 10.77
C VAL A 196 2.55 -13.89 9.84
N PHE A 197 1.29 -13.88 9.39
CA PHE A 197 0.79 -14.90 8.46
C PHE A 197 1.51 -14.87 7.12
N SER A 198 1.69 -13.68 6.53
CA SER A 198 2.46 -13.55 5.28
C SER A 198 3.94 -13.88 5.44
N LYS A 199 4.50 -13.68 6.65
CA LYS A 199 5.87 -14.08 6.98
C LYS A 199 6.00 -15.60 7.02
N VAL A 200 5.11 -16.29 7.72
CA VAL A 200 5.07 -17.76 7.78
C VAL A 200 4.88 -18.36 6.39
N GLU A 201 3.95 -17.81 5.60
CA GLU A 201 3.74 -18.25 4.21
C GLU A 201 5.00 -18.05 3.34
N LYS A 202 5.75 -16.95 3.51
CA LYS A 202 7.02 -16.71 2.81
C LYS A 202 8.10 -17.71 3.23
N GLU A 203 8.28 -17.91 4.53
CA GLU A 203 9.26 -18.87 5.08
C GLU A 203 8.98 -20.30 4.61
N GLN A 204 7.71 -20.70 4.53
CA GLN A 204 7.34 -22.00 3.99
C GLN A 204 7.70 -22.13 2.50
N ARG A 205 7.38 -21.12 1.68
CA ARG A 205 7.75 -21.13 0.25
C ARG A 205 9.26 -21.21 0.04
N ASP A 206 10.03 -20.51 0.86
CA ASP A 206 11.49 -20.53 0.78
C ASP A 206 12.07 -21.90 1.14
N LYS A 207 11.52 -22.57 2.17
CA LYS A 207 11.89 -23.95 2.53
C LYS A 207 11.58 -24.93 1.41
N GLU A 208 10.37 -24.88 0.87
CA GLU A 208 9.95 -25.76 -0.24
C GLU A 208 10.82 -25.56 -1.49
N LYS A 209 11.25 -24.32 -1.76
CA LYS A 209 12.16 -24.02 -2.86
C LYS A 209 13.55 -24.63 -2.62
N ALA A 210 14.12 -24.42 -1.43
CA ALA A 210 15.42 -24.97 -1.08
C ALA A 210 15.43 -26.52 -1.08
N GLU A 211 14.33 -27.16 -0.69
CA GLU A 211 14.18 -28.62 -0.75
C GLU A 211 14.15 -29.12 -2.20
N LYS A 212 13.45 -28.42 -3.10
CA LYS A 212 13.42 -28.76 -4.53
C LYS A 212 14.80 -28.61 -5.17
N GLU A 213 15.49 -27.51 -4.90
CA GLU A 213 16.85 -27.27 -5.42
C GLU A 213 17.81 -28.40 -4.99
N LYS A 214 17.77 -28.81 -3.72
CA LYS A 214 18.57 -29.96 -3.22
C LYS A 214 18.21 -31.29 -3.90
N GLN A 215 16.92 -31.53 -4.15
CA GLN A 215 16.45 -32.75 -4.83
C GLN A 215 16.84 -32.77 -6.33
N GLU A 216 16.95 -31.61 -6.96
CA GLU A 216 17.42 -31.48 -8.34
C GLU A 216 18.94 -31.65 -8.43
N GLU A 217 19.70 -31.11 -7.47
CA GLU A 217 21.15 -31.35 -7.36
C GLU A 217 21.47 -32.84 -7.16
N THR A 218 20.79 -33.52 -6.23
CA THR A 218 21.00 -34.96 -5.98
C THR A 218 20.50 -35.89 -7.09
N LYS A 219 19.75 -35.39 -8.08
CA LYS A 219 19.35 -36.15 -9.28
C LYS A 219 20.30 -35.96 -10.47
N ASN A 220 21.13 -34.93 -10.42
CA ASN A 220 22.09 -34.59 -11.47
C ASN A 220 23.52 -35.06 -11.15
N ASP A 221 23.74 -35.58 -9.94
CA ASP A 221 24.91 -36.36 -9.51
C ASP A 221 24.67 -37.88 -9.68
#